data_AF-A0AAU7C8U9-F1
#
_entry.id   AF-A0AAU7C8U9-F1
#
_cell.length_a   1.000
_cell.length_b   1.000
_cell.length_c   1.000
_cell.angle_alpha   90.00
_cell.angle_beta   90.00
_cell.angle_gamma   90.00
#
_symmetry.space_group_name_H-M   'P 1'
#
loop_
_entity.id
_entity.type
_entity.pdbx_description
1 polymer ?
#
loop_
_entity_poly.entity_id
_entity_poly.type
_entity_poly.pdbx_seq_one_letter_code
_entity_poly.pdbx_strand_id
1 'polypeptide(L)'
;MAKIIRNRLHGELPDLAALGAMGHPDGVPQSGPVPGMPDWEYYFHGRGCCISHKVDGDAIDVDFWDDSADYFDTYFYRNYLESLRRPEPPEQRLRELYHSARTVTIAVTDLLAAGALTPLPGSQHHPYRLADEVMAIADDIDSFCTTWADADRRVWLAAVIGDWLAADEAAAGRPEVTAITGPRAGRCRKIHLQRLHRELREPYRGADALQALADLQAPDLDQCLEDALRSPPSGLISVALDIIEQRDNPRWCVRVHELYSRVDPNGQPPQPHLWITSLKFLLRQGHHTAEVIASLAKAGGTEVGEAVMLSLEHAPELALPLIRKGLIADVPMNRTQVAAILALINASWSKRELLAALEASDDQAKTADARAALMETGDEGDQRAVLAWEARNPHENEIGTYLEIGDRRLGPFYTFGELSLRDRASKLTYEMDKLHDRVMKVKDIVPPEPPSPRPWWKFWEK
;
A
#
# COMPACT_ATOMS: atom_id res chain seq x y z
N MET A 1 8.20 9.39 -20.12
CA MET A 1 8.64 10.18 -18.94
C MET A 1 9.86 11.06 -19.20
N ALA A 2 11.03 10.51 -19.55
CA ALA A 2 12.30 11.25 -19.70
C ALA A 2 12.22 12.61 -20.44
N LYS A 3 11.49 12.65 -21.58
CA LYS A 3 11.29 13.89 -22.35
C LYS A 3 10.50 14.96 -21.60
N ILE A 4 9.51 14.59 -20.79
CA ILE A 4 8.72 15.53 -19.97
C ILE A 4 9.64 16.15 -18.92
N ILE A 5 10.41 15.31 -18.22
CA ILE A 5 11.33 15.76 -17.17
C ILE A 5 12.33 16.76 -17.72
N ARG A 6 13.07 16.41 -18.78
CA ARG A 6 14.09 17.29 -19.37
C ARG A 6 13.50 18.54 -20.00
N ASN A 7 12.45 18.39 -20.81
CA ASN A 7 11.99 19.47 -21.69
C ASN A 7 10.91 20.36 -21.07
N ARG A 8 10.15 19.88 -20.07
CA ARG A 8 9.04 20.62 -19.46
C ARG A 8 9.29 20.95 -18.00
N LEU A 9 9.91 20.03 -17.25
CA LEU A 9 10.20 20.21 -15.83
C LEU A 9 11.64 20.66 -15.55
N HIS A 10 12.47 20.74 -16.59
CA HIS A 10 13.89 21.12 -16.53
C HIS A 10 14.73 20.25 -15.59
N GLY A 11 14.31 18.99 -15.38
CA GLY A 11 14.99 17.99 -14.56
C GLY A 11 16.11 17.28 -15.31
N GLU A 12 17.21 17.05 -14.61
CA GLU A 12 18.32 16.22 -15.07
C GLU A 12 18.16 14.81 -14.52
N LEU A 13 18.03 13.81 -15.41
CA LEU A 13 17.80 12.41 -14.98
C LEU A 13 18.92 11.84 -14.10
N PRO A 14 20.22 12.10 -14.38
CA PRO A 14 21.31 11.63 -13.51
C PRO A 14 21.17 12.12 -12.06
N ASP A 15 20.73 13.36 -11.87
CA ASP A 15 20.55 13.92 -10.53
C ASP A 15 19.36 13.29 -9.83
N LEU A 16 18.24 13.12 -10.53
CA LEU A 16 17.07 12.45 -9.98
C LEU A 16 17.36 10.99 -9.61
N ALA A 17 18.14 10.27 -10.42
CA ALA A 17 18.51 8.90 -10.12
C ALA A 17 19.49 8.78 -8.93
N ALA A 18 20.44 9.71 -8.83
CA ALA A 18 21.46 9.70 -7.77
C ALA A 18 20.93 10.22 -6.42
N LEU A 19 20.07 11.24 -6.46
CA LEU A 19 19.68 12.03 -5.28
C LEU A 19 18.20 11.90 -4.95
N GLY A 20 17.44 11.29 -5.83
CA GLY A 20 16.04 11.06 -5.63
C GLY A 20 15.17 12.28 -5.95
N ALA A 21 14.09 12.44 -5.19
CA ALA A 21 13.26 13.65 -5.14
C ALA A 21 14.14 14.89 -4.93
N MET A 22 15.25 14.75 -4.19
CA MET A 22 16.18 15.84 -3.90
C MET A 22 17.06 16.24 -5.10
N GLY A 23 17.00 15.51 -6.21
CA GLY A 23 17.60 15.89 -7.50
C GLY A 23 16.70 16.79 -8.35
N HIS A 24 15.52 17.21 -7.85
CA HIS A 24 14.63 18.08 -8.60
C HIS A 24 15.27 19.46 -8.84
N PRO A 25 14.93 20.15 -9.94
CA PRO A 25 15.49 21.47 -10.24
C PRO A 25 15.14 22.52 -9.20
N ASP A 26 16.05 23.47 -8.98
CA ASP A 26 15.82 24.61 -8.10
C ASP A 26 14.66 25.47 -8.61
N GLY A 27 13.77 25.85 -7.69
CA GLY A 27 12.61 26.69 -8.01
C GLY A 27 11.46 25.96 -8.70
N VAL A 28 11.59 24.66 -8.99
CA VAL A 28 10.48 23.81 -9.43
C VAL A 28 9.81 23.21 -8.19
N PRO A 29 8.51 23.46 -7.95
CA PRO A 29 7.79 22.84 -6.84
C PRO A 29 7.83 21.32 -6.93
N GLN A 30 7.77 20.63 -5.78
CA GLN A 30 7.74 19.17 -5.74
C GLN A 30 6.54 18.58 -6.48
N SER A 31 5.40 19.28 -6.49
CA SER A 31 4.23 18.94 -7.28
C SER A 31 3.62 20.16 -7.96
N GLY A 32 2.92 19.93 -9.06
CA GLY A 32 2.21 20.98 -9.77
C GLY A 32 1.70 20.54 -11.15
N PRO A 33 1.12 21.45 -11.94
CA PRO A 33 0.73 21.15 -13.31
C PRO A 33 1.97 20.91 -14.18
N VAL A 34 1.90 19.94 -15.10
CA VAL A 34 2.97 19.72 -16.09
C VAL A 34 2.97 20.90 -17.07
N PRO A 35 4.08 21.65 -17.22
CA PRO A 35 4.13 22.81 -18.10
C PRO A 35 3.74 22.48 -19.54
N GLY A 36 2.74 23.19 -20.06
CA GLY A 36 2.18 22.98 -21.41
C GLY A 36 1.43 21.65 -21.60
N MET A 37 1.02 20.99 -20.52
CA MET A 37 0.09 19.85 -20.49
C MET A 37 -0.89 20.08 -19.32
N PRO A 38 -1.83 21.04 -19.44
CA PRO A 38 -2.62 21.54 -18.31
C PRO A 38 -3.51 20.50 -17.63
N ASP A 39 -3.86 19.43 -18.34
CA ASP A 39 -4.67 18.32 -17.83
C ASP A 39 -3.85 17.31 -17.01
N TRP A 40 -2.53 17.50 -16.91
CA TRP A 40 -1.61 16.64 -16.19
C TRP A 40 -0.97 17.37 -15.01
N GLU A 41 -0.77 16.65 -13.91
CA GLU A 41 0.02 17.07 -12.77
C GLU A 41 1.21 16.15 -12.60
N TYR A 42 2.28 16.68 -12.00
CA TYR A 42 3.44 15.90 -11.61
C TYR A 42 3.61 15.93 -10.10
N TYR A 43 4.27 14.89 -9.58
CA TYR A 43 4.77 14.81 -8.22
C TYR A 43 6.12 14.10 -8.23
N PHE A 44 7.17 14.82 -7.84
CA PHE A 44 8.48 14.25 -7.58
C PHE A 44 8.49 13.54 -6.22
N HIS A 45 8.95 12.30 -6.22
CA HIS A 45 9.08 11.47 -5.03
C HIS A 45 10.35 10.63 -5.12
N GLY A 46 10.69 9.93 -4.03
CA GLY A 46 11.64 8.81 -4.06
C GLY A 46 12.86 9.10 -4.92
N ARG A 47 12.96 8.46 -6.09
CA ARG A 47 13.87 8.82 -7.19
C ARG A 47 13.17 8.95 -8.53
N GLY A 48 11.89 9.24 -8.46
CA GLY A 48 10.99 9.17 -9.58
C GLY A 48 10.13 10.41 -9.73
N CYS A 49 9.25 10.32 -10.70
CA CYS A 49 8.21 11.29 -10.93
C CYS A 49 6.94 10.54 -11.32
N CYS A 50 5.88 10.77 -10.57
CA CYS A 50 4.54 10.39 -10.96
C CYS A 50 3.93 11.52 -11.77
N ILE A 51 3.31 11.21 -12.91
CA ILE A 51 2.42 12.12 -13.62
C ILE A 51 1.01 11.56 -13.62
N SER A 52 0.03 12.38 -13.28
CA SER A 52 -1.36 11.97 -13.14
C SER A 52 -2.27 12.87 -13.97
N HIS A 53 -3.22 12.27 -14.70
CA HIS A 53 -4.22 13.02 -15.43
C HIS A 53 -5.31 13.52 -14.47
N LYS A 54 -5.56 14.83 -14.42
CA LYS A 54 -6.50 15.47 -13.47
C LYS A 54 -7.93 14.96 -13.57
N VAL A 55 -8.37 14.67 -14.80
CA VAL A 55 -9.75 14.23 -15.07
C VAL A 55 -9.88 12.71 -14.96
N ASP A 56 -9.08 11.98 -15.73
CA ASP A 56 -9.19 10.53 -15.82
C ASP A 56 -8.44 9.77 -14.72
N GLY A 57 -7.55 10.42 -13.97
CA GLY A 57 -6.84 9.78 -12.85
C GLY A 57 -5.77 8.78 -13.27
N ASP A 58 -5.61 8.53 -14.58
CA ASP A 58 -4.53 7.71 -15.14
C ASP A 58 -3.18 8.25 -14.64
N ALA A 59 -2.35 7.37 -14.08
CA ALA A 59 -1.09 7.75 -13.44
C ALA A 59 0.08 6.93 -13.97
N ILE A 60 1.12 7.61 -14.44
CA ILE A 60 2.37 7.00 -14.88
C ILE A 60 3.44 7.36 -13.87
N ASP A 61 3.95 6.35 -13.19
CA ASP A 61 4.97 6.51 -12.16
C ASP A 61 6.26 5.80 -12.57
N VAL A 62 7.37 6.54 -12.60
CA VAL A 62 8.67 6.07 -13.08
C VAL A 62 9.76 6.55 -12.15
N ASP A 63 10.55 5.60 -11.65
CA ASP A 63 11.83 5.86 -11.00
C ASP A 63 12.94 5.99 -12.03
N PHE A 64 13.89 6.89 -11.77
CA PHE A 64 15.08 7.07 -12.59
C PHE A 64 16.24 6.24 -12.03
N TRP A 65 16.92 5.54 -12.93
CA TRP A 65 18.08 4.72 -12.62
C TRP A 65 19.21 5.08 -13.58
N ASP A 66 20.36 5.42 -13.02
CA ASP A 66 21.48 6.04 -13.73
C ASP A 66 21.06 7.30 -14.49
N ASP A 67 21.00 7.28 -15.81
CA ASP A 67 20.56 8.39 -16.66
C ASP A 67 19.28 8.06 -17.46
N SER A 68 18.61 6.96 -17.10
CA SER A 68 17.52 6.35 -17.85
C SER A 68 16.20 6.34 -17.08
N ALA A 69 15.11 6.36 -17.85
CA ALA A 69 13.74 6.15 -17.41
C ALA A 69 13.16 4.84 -18.00
N ASP A 70 14.02 3.94 -18.47
CA ASP A 70 13.63 2.69 -19.16
C ASP A 70 13.37 1.54 -18.18
N TYR A 71 13.76 1.74 -16.92
CA TYR A 71 13.52 0.79 -15.85
C TYR A 71 12.16 1.07 -15.21
N PHE A 72 11.39 0.01 -14.95
CA PHE A 72 10.15 0.07 -14.20
C PHE A 72 10.20 -0.83 -12.98
N ASP A 73 9.49 -0.42 -11.93
CA ASP A 73 9.21 -1.24 -10.77
C ASP A 73 7.83 -1.89 -10.92
N THR A 74 7.71 -3.18 -10.57
CA THR A 74 6.45 -3.93 -10.67
C THR A 74 5.36 -3.34 -9.79
N TYR A 75 5.69 -2.68 -8.68
CA TYR A 75 4.71 -1.98 -7.85
C TYR A 75 4.09 -0.79 -8.61
N PHE A 76 4.92 0.06 -9.21
CA PHE A 76 4.42 1.20 -10.00
C PHE A 76 3.66 0.77 -11.24
N TYR A 77 4.11 -0.29 -11.91
CA TYR A 77 3.39 -0.83 -13.06
C TYR A 77 2.01 -1.39 -12.68
N ARG A 78 1.89 -2.01 -11.49
CA ARG A 78 0.60 -2.44 -10.95
C ARG A 78 -0.33 -1.25 -10.69
N ASN A 79 0.17 -0.20 -10.06
CA ASN A 79 -0.62 1.01 -9.81
C ASN A 79 -1.04 1.69 -11.12
N TYR A 80 -0.17 1.72 -12.14
CA TYR A 80 -0.51 2.18 -13.49
C TYR A 80 -1.69 1.37 -14.03
N LEU A 81 -1.57 0.04 -14.04
CA LEU A 81 -2.63 -0.86 -14.51
C LEU A 81 -3.93 -0.73 -13.71
N GLU A 82 -3.91 -0.32 -12.45
CA GLU A 82 -5.12 -0.06 -11.65
C GLU A 82 -5.72 1.33 -11.95
N SER A 83 -4.88 2.32 -12.25
CA SER A 83 -5.30 3.70 -12.53
C SER A 83 -6.04 3.86 -13.86
N LEU A 84 -5.75 3.02 -14.85
CA LEU A 84 -6.26 3.16 -16.22
C LEU A 84 -7.79 3.09 -16.30
N ARG A 85 -8.44 4.21 -16.64
CA ARG A 85 -9.89 4.21 -16.94
C ARG A 85 -10.21 3.65 -18.32
N ARG A 86 -9.29 3.81 -19.27
CA ARG A 86 -9.44 3.35 -20.66
C ARG A 86 -8.18 2.60 -21.09
N PRO A 87 -8.03 1.33 -20.70
CA PRO A 87 -6.86 0.55 -21.08
C PRO A 87 -6.82 0.39 -22.61
N GLU A 88 -5.62 0.46 -23.19
CA GLU A 88 -5.41 0.10 -24.59
C GLU A 88 -5.48 -1.44 -24.74
N PRO A 89 -5.52 -1.99 -25.96
CA PRO A 89 -5.63 -3.43 -26.15
C PRO A 89 -4.66 -4.30 -25.34
N PRO A 90 -3.35 -3.97 -25.20
CA PRO A 90 -2.45 -4.78 -24.39
C PRO A 90 -2.78 -4.72 -22.89
N GLU A 91 -3.08 -3.56 -22.30
CA GLU A 91 -3.47 -3.48 -20.88
C GLU A 91 -4.82 -4.12 -20.62
N GLN A 92 -5.77 -4.00 -21.55
CA GLN A 92 -7.06 -4.67 -21.48
C GLN A 92 -6.86 -6.19 -21.47
N ARG A 93 -5.99 -6.70 -22.36
CA ARG A 93 -5.71 -8.13 -22.38
C ARG A 93 -4.97 -8.62 -21.13
N LEU A 94 -4.06 -7.82 -20.59
CA LEU A 94 -3.41 -8.13 -19.31
C LEU A 94 -4.43 -8.24 -18.18
N ARG A 95 -5.39 -7.31 -18.08
CA ARG A 95 -6.47 -7.37 -17.08
C ARG A 95 -7.37 -8.60 -17.25
N GLU A 96 -7.63 -9.03 -18.47
CA GLU A 96 -8.39 -10.27 -18.75
C GLU A 96 -7.64 -11.53 -18.31
N LEU A 97 -6.31 -11.57 -18.50
CA LEU A 97 -5.47 -12.69 -18.10
C LEU A 97 -5.17 -12.68 -16.59
N TYR A 98 -5.06 -11.50 -15.99
CA TYR A 98 -4.65 -11.23 -14.62
C TYR A 98 -5.63 -10.25 -13.97
N HIS A 99 -6.71 -10.79 -13.39
CA HIS A 99 -7.82 -9.96 -12.90
C HIS A 99 -7.40 -9.04 -11.75
N SER A 100 -6.56 -9.53 -10.84
CA SER A 100 -5.87 -8.70 -9.86
C SER A 100 -4.52 -8.25 -10.42
N ALA A 101 -4.24 -6.94 -10.37
CA ALA A 101 -2.94 -6.38 -10.76
C ALA A 101 -1.79 -7.05 -10.00
N ARG A 102 -2.02 -7.51 -8.75
CA ARG A 102 -1.05 -8.29 -7.98
C ARG A 102 -0.45 -9.45 -8.77
N THR A 103 -1.28 -10.17 -9.52
CA THR A 103 -0.92 -11.41 -10.22
C THR A 103 -0.09 -11.16 -11.48
N VAL A 104 -0.01 -9.92 -11.96
CA VAL A 104 0.90 -9.51 -13.06
C VAL A 104 2.36 -9.78 -12.72
N THR A 105 2.74 -9.82 -11.44
CA THR A 105 4.10 -10.21 -11.00
C THR A 105 4.51 -11.60 -11.50
N ILE A 106 3.56 -12.51 -11.68
CA ILE A 106 3.78 -13.84 -12.23
C ILE A 106 4.21 -13.73 -13.71
N ALA A 107 3.53 -12.87 -14.48
CA ALA A 107 3.88 -12.59 -15.87
C ALA A 107 5.25 -11.91 -15.99
N VAL A 108 5.56 -10.96 -15.10
CA VAL A 108 6.88 -10.30 -15.07
C VAL A 108 8.00 -11.30 -14.83
N THR A 109 7.78 -12.27 -13.93
CA THR A 109 8.73 -13.35 -13.69
C THR A 109 8.94 -14.21 -14.94
N ASP A 110 7.90 -14.44 -15.74
CA ASP A 110 8.00 -15.19 -17.00
C ASP A 110 8.77 -14.43 -18.06
N LEU A 111 8.48 -13.15 -18.21
CA LEU A 111 9.18 -12.30 -19.16
C LEU A 111 10.67 -12.21 -18.81
N LEU A 112 11.01 -12.12 -17.52
CA LEU A 112 12.39 -12.21 -17.05
C LEU A 112 13.02 -13.56 -17.38
N ALA A 113 12.33 -14.67 -17.09
CA ALA A 113 12.85 -16.02 -17.39
C ALA A 113 12.99 -16.29 -18.90
N ALA A 114 12.15 -15.66 -19.73
CA ALA A 114 12.21 -15.71 -21.19
C ALA A 114 13.28 -14.78 -21.79
N GLY A 115 13.94 -13.95 -20.98
CA GLY A 115 14.91 -12.96 -21.44
C GLY A 115 14.29 -11.73 -22.10
N ALA A 116 12.97 -11.53 -21.98
CA ALA A 116 12.28 -10.33 -22.47
C ALA A 116 12.48 -9.11 -21.54
N LEU A 117 12.86 -9.35 -20.29
CA LEU A 117 13.22 -8.32 -19.32
C LEU A 117 14.67 -8.47 -18.88
N THR A 118 15.33 -7.34 -18.66
CA THR A 118 16.70 -7.26 -18.14
C THR A 118 16.68 -6.51 -16.79
N PRO A 119 17.20 -7.10 -15.70
CA PRO A 119 17.29 -6.39 -14.42
C PRO A 119 18.36 -5.29 -14.48
N LEU A 120 18.24 -4.31 -13.59
CA LEU A 120 19.29 -3.31 -13.38
C LEU A 120 20.65 -3.99 -13.06
N PRO A 121 21.78 -3.54 -13.65
CA PRO A 121 23.09 -4.09 -13.33
C PRO A 121 23.35 -4.10 -11.82
N GLY A 122 23.81 -5.24 -11.30
CA GLY A 122 24.02 -5.44 -9.86
C GLY A 122 22.76 -5.80 -9.07
N SER A 123 21.58 -5.78 -9.68
CA SER A 123 20.33 -6.32 -9.11
C SER A 123 19.99 -7.68 -9.70
N GLN A 124 19.39 -8.54 -8.88
CA GLN A 124 18.87 -9.85 -9.32
C GLN A 124 17.36 -9.85 -9.58
N HIS A 125 16.64 -8.84 -9.08
CA HIS A 125 15.18 -8.96 -8.93
C HIS A 125 14.36 -7.74 -9.28
N HIS A 126 14.87 -6.51 -9.28
CA HIS A 126 14.17 -5.30 -9.73
C HIS A 126 15.10 -4.08 -9.58
N PRO A 127 14.87 -2.96 -10.29
CA PRO A 127 13.87 -2.77 -11.34
C PRO A 127 14.26 -3.49 -12.65
N TYR A 128 13.35 -3.52 -13.62
CA TYR A 128 13.56 -4.17 -14.93
C TYR A 128 13.41 -3.18 -16.07
N ARG A 129 14.12 -3.42 -17.18
CA ARG A 129 13.85 -2.79 -18.47
C ARG A 129 13.51 -3.86 -19.51
N LEU A 130 12.87 -3.47 -20.61
CA LEU A 130 12.73 -4.34 -21.78
C LEU A 130 14.12 -4.69 -22.33
N ALA A 131 14.30 -5.95 -22.74
CA ALA A 131 15.53 -6.38 -23.40
C ALA A 131 15.70 -5.67 -24.75
N ASP A 132 16.96 -5.45 -25.16
CA ASP A 132 17.28 -4.69 -26.37
C ASP A 132 16.70 -5.38 -27.63
N GLU A 133 16.62 -6.72 -27.64
CA GLU A 133 15.99 -7.50 -28.71
C GLU A 133 14.47 -7.28 -28.80
N VAL A 134 13.80 -7.04 -27.67
CA VAL A 134 12.37 -6.72 -27.64
C VAL A 134 12.15 -5.29 -28.14
N MET A 135 13.00 -4.36 -27.72
CA MET A 135 12.97 -2.98 -28.20
C MET A 135 13.22 -2.88 -29.71
N ALA A 136 14.04 -3.76 -30.27
CA ALA A 136 14.32 -3.81 -31.70
C ALA A 136 13.10 -4.14 -32.58
N ILE A 137 12.03 -4.71 -31.99
CA ILE A 137 10.78 -5.06 -32.68
C ILE A 137 9.57 -4.24 -32.18
N ALA A 138 9.80 -3.11 -31.50
CA ALA A 138 8.72 -2.30 -30.93
C ALA A 138 7.67 -1.86 -31.97
N ASP A 139 8.10 -1.46 -33.16
CA ASP A 139 7.19 -1.06 -34.25
C ASP A 139 6.28 -2.21 -34.71
N ASP A 140 6.79 -3.45 -34.71
CA ASP A 140 6.01 -4.64 -35.04
C ASP A 140 4.98 -4.96 -33.93
N ILE A 141 5.35 -4.74 -32.67
CA ILE A 141 4.45 -4.89 -31.51
C ILE A 141 3.33 -3.85 -31.58
N ASP A 142 3.65 -2.59 -31.86
CA ASP A 142 2.65 -1.52 -31.98
C ASP A 142 1.67 -1.79 -33.15
N SER A 143 2.20 -2.25 -34.29
CA SER A 143 1.41 -2.67 -35.44
C SER A 143 0.50 -3.86 -35.11
N PHE A 144 1.01 -4.84 -34.35
CA PHE A 144 0.24 -5.97 -33.86
C PHE A 144 -0.90 -5.52 -32.95
N CYS A 145 -0.62 -4.68 -31.95
CA CYS A 145 -1.61 -4.14 -31.01
C CYS A 145 -2.69 -3.31 -31.71
N THR A 146 -2.30 -2.51 -32.70
CA THR A 146 -3.25 -1.76 -33.54
C THR A 146 -4.18 -2.72 -34.30
N THR A 147 -3.62 -3.79 -34.86
CA THR A 147 -4.42 -4.78 -35.61
C THR A 147 -5.28 -5.65 -34.68
N TRP A 148 -4.86 -5.88 -33.44
CA TRP A 148 -5.59 -6.66 -32.44
C TRP A 148 -6.97 -6.06 -32.08
N ALA A 149 -7.12 -4.74 -32.26
CA ALA A 149 -8.40 -4.06 -32.09
C ALA A 149 -9.48 -4.55 -33.06
N ASP A 150 -9.09 -5.07 -34.24
CA ASP A 150 -10.00 -5.67 -35.22
C ASP A 150 -10.48 -7.06 -34.77
N ALA A 151 -11.77 -7.15 -34.43
CA ALA A 151 -12.39 -8.38 -33.94
C ALA A 151 -12.33 -9.53 -34.97
N ASP A 152 -12.38 -9.24 -36.27
CA ASP A 152 -12.37 -10.28 -37.31
C ASP A 152 -11.01 -10.94 -37.46
N ARG A 153 -9.93 -10.23 -37.09
CA ARG A 153 -8.56 -10.72 -37.15
C ARG A 153 -8.10 -11.38 -35.85
N ARG A 154 -8.76 -11.05 -34.72
CA ARG A 154 -8.32 -11.42 -33.38
C ARG A 154 -8.10 -12.91 -33.20
N VAL A 155 -8.98 -13.77 -33.74
CA VAL A 155 -8.83 -15.23 -33.63
C VAL A 155 -7.52 -15.74 -34.23
N TRP A 156 -7.10 -15.18 -35.36
CA TRP A 156 -5.88 -15.57 -36.06
C TRP A 156 -4.64 -14.99 -35.40
N LEU A 157 -4.69 -13.71 -35.01
CA LEU A 157 -3.60 -13.05 -34.29
C LEU A 157 -3.32 -13.75 -32.96
N ALA A 158 -4.36 -14.05 -32.18
CA ALA A 158 -4.27 -14.76 -30.91
C ALA A 158 -3.65 -16.15 -31.08
N ALA A 159 -4.07 -16.90 -32.10
CA ALA A 159 -3.51 -18.20 -32.41
C ALA A 159 -2.01 -18.14 -32.80
N VAL A 160 -1.59 -17.09 -33.52
CA VAL A 160 -0.17 -16.90 -33.94
C VAL A 160 0.74 -16.67 -32.74
N ILE A 161 0.32 -15.85 -31.77
CA ILE A 161 1.12 -15.59 -30.56
C ILE A 161 0.90 -16.62 -29.45
N GLY A 162 0.03 -17.62 -29.68
CA GLY A 162 -0.26 -18.68 -28.73
C GLY A 162 -1.20 -18.28 -27.58
N ASP A 163 -1.88 -17.14 -27.67
CA ASP A 163 -2.97 -16.77 -26.76
C ASP A 163 -4.24 -17.55 -27.12
N TRP A 164 -4.22 -18.84 -26.79
CA TRP A 164 -5.32 -19.75 -27.11
C TRP A 164 -6.62 -19.40 -26.39
N LEU A 165 -6.55 -18.66 -25.27
CA LEU A 165 -7.72 -18.16 -24.56
C LEU A 165 -8.44 -17.10 -25.42
N ALA A 166 -7.71 -16.09 -25.89
CA ALA A 166 -8.28 -15.06 -26.77
C ALA A 166 -8.75 -15.65 -28.10
N ALA A 167 -8.02 -16.62 -28.64
CA ALA A 167 -8.42 -17.29 -29.88
C ALA A 167 -9.75 -18.02 -29.72
N ASP A 168 -9.95 -18.70 -28.59
CA ASP A 168 -11.19 -19.42 -28.29
C ASP A 168 -12.37 -18.47 -28.03
N GLU A 169 -12.14 -17.40 -27.28
CA GLU A 169 -13.13 -16.34 -27.06
C GLU A 169 -13.56 -15.68 -28.38
N ALA A 170 -12.61 -15.34 -29.25
CA ALA A 170 -12.88 -14.77 -30.56
C ALA A 170 -13.52 -15.75 -31.55
N ALA A 171 -13.44 -17.07 -31.29
CA ALA A 171 -14.10 -18.10 -32.09
C ALA A 171 -15.58 -18.31 -31.73
N ALA A 172 -16.10 -17.61 -30.71
CA ALA A 172 -17.49 -17.74 -30.28
C ALA A 172 -18.47 -17.55 -31.45
N GLY A 173 -19.41 -18.50 -31.59
CA GLY A 173 -20.36 -18.53 -32.71
C GLY A 173 -19.83 -19.16 -34.01
N ARG A 174 -18.57 -19.64 -34.04
CA ARG A 174 -17.95 -20.37 -35.15
C ARG A 174 -17.56 -21.79 -34.71
N PRO A 175 -18.48 -22.78 -34.79
CA PRO A 175 -18.28 -24.12 -34.22
C PRO A 175 -17.02 -24.84 -34.73
N GLU A 176 -16.72 -24.68 -36.02
CA GLU A 176 -15.55 -25.27 -36.67
C GLU A 176 -14.23 -24.72 -36.14
N VAL A 177 -14.19 -23.42 -35.81
CA VAL A 177 -12.99 -22.78 -35.23
C VAL A 177 -12.90 -23.10 -33.74
N THR A 178 -14.02 -23.06 -33.02
CA THR A 178 -14.10 -23.41 -31.59
C THR A 178 -13.63 -24.85 -31.33
N ALA A 179 -13.93 -25.79 -32.23
CA ALA A 179 -13.45 -27.17 -32.14
C ALA A 179 -11.92 -27.28 -32.17
N ILE A 180 -11.22 -26.29 -32.73
CA ILE A 180 -9.76 -26.23 -32.82
C ILE A 180 -9.17 -25.45 -31.63
N THR A 181 -9.76 -24.31 -31.28
CA THR A 181 -9.25 -23.40 -30.24
C THR A 181 -9.54 -23.92 -28.83
N GLY A 182 -10.74 -24.46 -28.59
CA GLY A 182 -11.22 -24.86 -27.27
C GLY A 182 -10.32 -25.86 -26.55
N PRO A 183 -9.91 -26.98 -27.18
CA PRO A 183 -8.98 -27.92 -26.56
C PRO A 183 -7.62 -27.31 -26.19
N ARG A 184 -7.13 -26.34 -26.99
CA ARG A 184 -5.86 -25.65 -26.73
C ARG A 184 -5.99 -24.65 -25.58
N ALA A 185 -7.07 -23.87 -25.57
CA ALA A 185 -7.40 -22.98 -24.46
C ALA A 185 -7.54 -23.76 -23.14
N GLY A 186 -8.25 -24.90 -23.16
CA GLY A 186 -8.38 -25.80 -22.02
C GLY A 186 -7.03 -26.34 -21.53
N ARG A 187 -6.13 -26.70 -22.45
CA ARG A 187 -4.77 -27.13 -22.09
C ARG A 187 -3.96 -25.99 -21.46
N CYS A 188 -4.04 -24.77 -21.99
CA CYS A 188 -3.37 -23.60 -21.42
C CYS A 188 -3.85 -23.32 -19.99
N ARG A 189 -5.17 -23.32 -19.75
CA ARG A 189 -5.74 -23.18 -18.40
C ARG A 189 -5.20 -24.24 -17.45
N LYS A 190 -5.16 -25.51 -17.88
CA LYS A 190 -4.65 -26.62 -17.06
C LYS A 190 -3.17 -26.44 -16.71
N ILE A 191 -2.32 -26.09 -17.69
CA ILE A 191 -0.89 -25.87 -17.48
C ILE A 191 -0.66 -24.70 -16.52
N HIS A 192 -1.41 -23.60 -16.70
CA HIS A 192 -1.33 -22.44 -15.85
C HIS A 192 -1.73 -22.77 -14.40
N LEU A 193 -2.88 -23.44 -14.20
CA LEU A 193 -3.29 -23.90 -12.87
C LEU A 193 -2.25 -24.81 -12.22
N GLN A 194 -1.71 -25.80 -12.93
CA GLN A 194 -0.66 -26.69 -12.40
C GLN A 194 0.58 -25.92 -11.94
N ARG A 195 0.94 -24.87 -12.67
CA ARG A 195 2.04 -24.00 -12.30
C ARG A 195 1.73 -23.19 -11.04
N LEU A 196 0.55 -22.56 -10.95
CA LEU A 196 0.16 -21.79 -9.76
C LEU A 196 0.22 -22.67 -8.50
N HIS A 197 -0.23 -23.92 -8.59
CA HIS A 197 -0.11 -24.88 -7.48
C HIS A 197 1.33 -25.19 -7.07
N ARG A 198 2.26 -25.19 -8.02
CA ARG A 198 3.69 -25.33 -7.71
C ARG A 198 4.22 -24.08 -7.02
N GLU A 199 3.89 -22.90 -7.54
CA GLU A 199 4.33 -21.61 -6.98
C GLU A 199 3.73 -21.31 -5.61
N LEU A 200 2.56 -21.86 -5.28
CA LEU A 200 1.96 -21.78 -3.94
C LEU A 200 2.92 -22.28 -2.84
N ARG A 201 3.84 -23.20 -3.19
CA ARG A 201 4.82 -23.80 -2.27
C ARG A 201 6.14 -23.03 -2.22
N GLU A 202 6.34 -22.08 -3.12
CA GLU A 202 7.58 -21.30 -3.20
C GLU A 202 7.51 -20.09 -2.25
N PRO A 203 8.55 -19.87 -1.42
CA PRO A 203 8.67 -18.66 -0.62
C PRO A 203 8.50 -17.40 -1.48
N TYR A 204 7.80 -16.39 -0.95
CA TYR A 204 7.54 -15.09 -1.59
C TYR A 204 6.64 -15.09 -2.83
N ARG A 205 6.43 -16.22 -3.51
CA ARG A 205 5.50 -16.32 -4.65
C ARG A 205 4.12 -16.85 -4.28
N GLY A 206 4.03 -17.58 -3.17
CA GLY A 206 2.78 -18.23 -2.78
C GLY A 206 1.60 -17.28 -2.64
N ALA A 207 1.82 -16.06 -2.13
CA ALA A 207 0.77 -15.05 -1.99
C ALA A 207 0.18 -14.63 -3.36
N ASP A 208 1.02 -14.38 -4.35
CA ASP A 208 0.59 -14.00 -5.70
C ASP A 208 -0.08 -15.19 -6.41
N ALA A 209 0.45 -16.39 -6.23
CA ALA A 209 -0.15 -17.62 -6.76
C ALA A 209 -1.53 -17.92 -6.16
N LEU A 210 -1.72 -17.70 -4.86
CA LEU A 210 -3.01 -17.86 -4.19
C LEU A 210 -4.04 -16.87 -4.71
N GLN A 211 -3.65 -15.60 -4.89
CA GLN A 211 -4.54 -14.60 -5.51
C GLN A 211 -4.89 -15.00 -6.95
N ALA A 212 -3.93 -15.46 -7.74
CA ALA A 212 -4.20 -15.92 -9.11
C ALA A 212 -5.16 -17.13 -9.15
N LEU A 213 -5.03 -18.07 -8.21
CA LEU A 213 -6.00 -19.17 -8.08
C LEU A 213 -7.40 -18.66 -7.73
N ALA A 214 -7.50 -17.60 -6.92
CA ALA A 214 -8.77 -16.99 -6.56
C ALA A 214 -9.43 -16.26 -7.74
N ASP A 215 -8.64 -15.47 -8.48
CA ASP A 215 -9.04 -14.76 -9.69
C ASP A 215 -9.60 -15.73 -10.74
N LEU A 216 -8.95 -16.88 -10.89
CA LEU A 216 -9.36 -17.94 -11.83
C LEU A 216 -10.49 -18.83 -11.29
N GLN A 217 -10.98 -18.58 -10.08
CA GLN A 217 -11.99 -19.41 -9.39
C GLN A 217 -11.60 -20.89 -9.40
N ALA A 218 -10.34 -21.19 -9.06
CA ALA A 218 -9.84 -22.56 -9.06
C ALA A 218 -10.76 -23.49 -8.24
N PRO A 219 -11.09 -24.69 -8.76
CA PRO A 219 -12.08 -25.58 -8.13
C PRO A 219 -11.66 -26.07 -6.75
N ASP A 220 -10.37 -26.03 -6.45
CA ASP A 220 -9.74 -26.42 -5.19
C ASP A 220 -9.29 -25.23 -4.33
N LEU A 221 -9.70 -24.00 -4.67
CA LEU A 221 -9.29 -22.81 -3.94
C LEU A 221 -9.60 -22.90 -2.44
N ASP A 222 -10.74 -23.47 -2.07
CA ASP A 222 -11.11 -23.62 -0.66
C ASP A 222 -10.09 -24.49 0.09
N GLN A 223 -9.59 -25.55 -0.54
CA GLN A 223 -8.53 -26.37 0.05
C GLN A 223 -7.22 -25.55 0.18
N CYS A 224 -6.86 -24.77 -0.85
CA CYS A 224 -5.68 -23.91 -0.80
C CYS A 224 -5.77 -22.85 0.31
N LEU A 225 -6.95 -22.24 0.50
CA LEU A 225 -7.20 -21.27 1.57
C LEU A 225 -7.10 -21.92 2.94
N GLU A 226 -7.67 -23.11 3.14
CA GLU A 226 -7.51 -23.84 4.39
C GLU A 226 -6.05 -24.16 4.70
N ASP A 227 -5.30 -24.63 3.70
CA ASP A 227 -3.89 -24.98 3.87
C ASP A 227 -3.03 -23.74 4.16
N ALA A 228 -3.32 -22.61 3.50
CA ALA A 228 -2.71 -21.32 3.81
C ALA A 228 -2.98 -20.91 5.27
N LEU A 229 -4.23 -20.96 5.73
CA LEU A 229 -4.60 -20.63 7.11
C LEU A 229 -3.98 -21.56 8.16
N ARG A 230 -3.52 -22.76 7.79
CA ARG A 230 -2.78 -23.69 8.68
C ARG A 230 -1.27 -23.48 8.68
N SER A 231 -0.73 -22.81 7.67
CA SER A 231 0.71 -22.59 7.51
C SER A 231 1.29 -21.64 8.58
N PRO A 232 2.63 -21.56 8.75
CA PRO A 232 3.24 -20.55 9.62
C PRO A 232 2.88 -19.11 9.21
N PRO A 233 2.82 -18.15 10.16
CA PRO A 233 2.58 -16.73 9.87
C PRO A 233 3.42 -16.19 8.71
N SER A 234 2.76 -15.73 7.64
CA SER A 234 3.41 -15.25 6.41
C SER A 234 2.47 -14.37 5.59
N GLY A 235 2.99 -13.70 4.57
CA GLY A 235 2.18 -12.90 3.64
C GLY A 235 1.16 -13.74 2.84
N LEU A 236 1.34 -15.06 2.75
CA LEU A 236 0.35 -15.97 2.17
C LEU A 236 -0.96 -15.95 2.97
N ILE A 237 -0.88 -15.89 4.29
CA ILE A 237 -2.08 -15.84 5.16
C ILE A 237 -2.79 -14.51 5.00
N SER A 238 -2.07 -13.39 4.87
CA SER A 238 -2.70 -12.09 4.60
C SER A 238 -3.57 -12.15 3.34
N VAL A 239 -3.04 -12.66 2.23
CA VAL A 239 -3.82 -12.82 0.99
C VAL A 239 -4.97 -13.80 1.16
N ALA A 240 -4.78 -14.90 1.90
CA ALA A 240 -5.88 -15.82 2.20
C ALA A 240 -7.03 -15.13 2.95
N LEU A 241 -6.70 -14.28 3.94
CA LEU A 241 -7.68 -13.50 4.68
C LEU A 241 -8.38 -12.47 3.77
N ASP A 242 -7.65 -11.79 2.89
CA ASP A 242 -8.24 -10.83 1.93
C ASP A 242 -9.26 -11.52 1.01
N ILE A 243 -8.91 -12.70 0.46
CA ILE A 243 -9.82 -13.50 -0.39
C ILE A 243 -11.05 -13.97 0.41
N ILE A 244 -10.85 -14.40 1.65
CA ILE A 244 -11.95 -14.84 2.53
C ILE A 244 -12.87 -13.68 2.88
N GLU A 245 -12.30 -12.51 3.16
CA GLU A 245 -13.04 -11.29 3.50
C GLU A 245 -13.89 -10.81 2.32
N GLN A 246 -13.33 -10.80 1.10
CA GLN A 246 -14.07 -10.45 -0.12
C GLN A 246 -15.26 -11.37 -0.39
N ARG A 247 -15.16 -12.64 0.00
CA ARG A 247 -16.23 -13.64 -0.14
C ARG A 247 -17.27 -13.57 0.98
N ASP A 248 -16.94 -12.93 2.09
CA ASP A 248 -17.77 -12.72 3.28
C ASP A 248 -18.59 -13.94 3.72
N ASN A 249 -17.98 -15.14 3.67
CA ASN A 249 -18.68 -16.39 3.92
C ASN A 249 -18.47 -16.90 5.36
N PRO A 250 -19.54 -17.04 6.18
CA PRO A 250 -19.44 -17.47 7.58
C PRO A 250 -18.79 -18.84 7.80
N ARG A 251 -18.70 -19.71 6.79
CA ARG A 251 -18.06 -21.03 6.92
C ARG A 251 -16.60 -20.94 7.34
N TRP A 252 -15.94 -19.82 7.08
CA TRP A 252 -14.54 -19.59 7.41
C TRP A 252 -14.32 -19.21 8.87
N CYS A 253 -15.37 -18.86 9.62
CA CYS A 253 -15.27 -18.40 11.01
C CYS A 253 -14.45 -19.35 11.90
N VAL A 254 -14.68 -20.67 11.80
CA VAL A 254 -13.93 -21.65 12.59
C VAL A 254 -12.43 -21.62 12.25
N ARG A 255 -12.07 -21.60 10.96
CA ARG A 255 -10.67 -21.58 10.52
C ARG A 255 -9.97 -20.26 10.83
N VAL A 256 -10.68 -19.13 10.67
CA VAL A 256 -10.16 -17.82 11.02
C VAL A 256 -10.00 -17.69 12.54
N HIS A 257 -10.89 -18.26 13.35
CA HIS A 257 -10.76 -18.32 14.81
C HIS A 257 -9.56 -19.19 15.25
N GLU A 258 -9.33 -20.33 14.61
CA GLU A 258 -8.13 -21.15 14.81
C GLU A 258 -6.84 -20.37 14.52
N LEU A 259 -6.80 -19.60 13.42
CA LEU A 259 -5.68 -18.71 13.10
C LEU A 259 -5.53 -17.61 14.16
N TYR A 260 -6.61 -16.89 14.47
CA TYR A 260 -6.65 -15.82 15.46
C TYR A 260 -6.11 -16.28 16.82
N SER A 261 -6.43 -17.52 17.23
CA SER A 261 -6.01 -18.08 18.52
C SER A 261 -4.52 -18.40 18.61
N ARG A 262 -3.83 -18.56 17.47
CA ARG A 262 -2.40 -18.95 17.42
C ARG A 262 -1.44 -17.81 17.06
N VAL A 263 -1.94 -16.69 16.56
CA VAL A 263 -1.11 -15.52 16.23
C VAL A 263 -0.95 -14.61 17.44
N ASP A 264 0.26 -14.10 17.66
CA ASP A 264 0.56 -13.21 18.78
C ASP A 264 0.34 -11.72 18.40
N PRO A 265 -0.59 -10.99 19.04
CA PRO A 265 -0.76 -9.54 18.81
C PRO A 265 0.45 -8.69 19.20
N ASN A 266 1.41 -9.23 19.95
CA ASN A 266 2.68 -8.57 20.30
C ASN A 266 3.89 -9.23 19.60
N GLY A 267 3.65 -10.20 18.71
CA GLY A 267 4.67 -10.93 18.00
C GLY A 267 5.35 -10.09 16.90
N GLN A 268 6.36 -10.68 16.26
CA GLN A 268 6.99 -10.07 15.09
C GLN A 268 6.02 -10.02 13.90
N PRO A 269 6.14 -9.01 13.01
CA PRO A 269 5.41 -8.99 11.75
C PRO A 269 5.56 -10.32 10.99
N PRO A 270 4.48 -10.86 10.39
CA PRO A 270 3.17 -10.22 10.20
C PRO A 270 2.12 -10.51 11.30
N GLN A 271 2.50 -11.10 12.45
CA GLN A 271 1.52 -11.65 13.40
C GLN A 271 0.47 -10.64 13.94
N PRO A 272 0.83 -9.41 14.34
CA PRO A 272 -0.16 -8.43 14.80
C PRO A 272 -1.22 -8.13 13.73
N HIS A 273 -0.78 -7.95 12.48
CA HIS A 273 -1.66 -7.69 11.34
C HIS A 273 -2.59 -8.88 11.04
N LEU A 274 -2.08 -10.11 11.11
CA LEU A 274 -2.93 -11.31 10.96
C LEU A 274 -3.97 -11.42 12.08
N TRP A 275 -3.57 -11.06 13.31
CA TRP A 275 -4.45 -11.06 14.48
C TRP A 275 -5.60 -10.06 14.32
N ILE A 276 -5.30 -8.80 14.00
CA ILE A 276 -6.34 -7.76 13.88
C ILE A 276 -7.26 -8.02 12.69
N THR A 277 -6.74 -8.52 11.58
CA THR A 277 -7.54 -8.85 10.38
C THR A 277 -8.50 -10.01 10.67
N SER A 278 -8.01 -11.05 11.34
CA SER A 278 -8.86 -12.17 11.78
C SER A 278 -9.93 -11.69 12.77
N LEU A 279 -9.55 -10.86 13.74
CA LEU A 279 -10.47 -10.26 14.72
C LEU A 279 -11.59 -9.47 14.02
N LYS A 280 -11.27 -8.61 13.06
CA LYS A 280 -12.26 -7.82 12.28
C LYS A 280 -13.25 -8.71 11.54
N PHE A 281 -12.76 -9.74 10.87
CA PHE A 281 -13.60 -10.72 10.19
C PHE A 281 -14.56 -11.40 11.17
N LEU A 282 -14.05 -11.89 12.31
CA LEU A 282 -14.85 -12.59 13.32
C LEU A 282 -15.92 -11.69 13.95
N LEU A 283 -15.59 -10.42 14.25
CA LEU A 283 -16.57 -9.45 14.76
C LEU A 283 -17.68 -9.18 13.75
N ARG A 284 -17.35 -8.97 12.47
CA ARG A 284 -18.33 -8.75 11.40
C ARG A 284 -19.30 -9.94 11.27
N GLN A 285 -18.76 -11.16 11.42
CA GLN A 285 -19.52 -12.40 11.33
C GLN A 285 -20.24 -12.78 12.63
N GLY A 286 -20.08 -12.01 13.71
CA GLY A 286 -20.67 -12.29 15.02
C GLY A 286 -20.17 -13.59 15.67
N HIS A 287 -18.98 -14.07 15.28
CA HIS A 287 -18.42 -15.33 15.77
C HIS A 287 -17.53 -15.08 16.98
N HIS A 288 -17.85 -15.72 18.12
CA HIS A 288 -17.10 -15.57 19.37
C HIS A 288 -16.96 -14.10 19.85
N THR A 289 -17.93 -13.24 19.54
CA THR A 289 -17.85 -11.77 19.73
C THR A 289 -17.34 -11.35 21.11
N ALA A 290 -17.85 -11.91 22.20
CA ALA A 290 -17.42 -11.53 23.56
C ALA A 290 -15.94 -11.84 23.83
N GLU A 291 -15.45 -13.00 23.38
CA GLU A 291 -14.05 -13.40 23.49
C GLU A 291 -13.14 -12.52 22.63
N VAL A 292 -13.57 -12.28 21.39
CA VAL A 292 -12.86 -11.49 20.40
C VAL A 292 -12.75 -10.02 20.84
N ILE A 293 -13.83 -9.43 21.38
CA ILE A 293 -13.81 -8.08 21.98
C ILE A 293 -12.87 -8.02 23.18
N ALA A 294 -12.97 -8.97 24.12
CA ALA A 294 -12.13 -8.98 25.31
C ALA A 294 -10.63 -9.05 24.98
N SER A 295 -10.28 -9.62 23.82
CA SER A 295 -8.90 -9.71 23.37
C SER A 295 -8.29 -8.39 22.90
N LEU A 296 -9.10 -7.36 22.60
CA LEU A 296 -8.60 -6.05 22.15
C LEU A 296 -7.56 -5.47 23.12
N ALA A 297 -7.71 -5.72 24.41
CA ALA A 297 -6.74 -5.32 25.45
C ALA A 297 -5.32 -5.89 25.25
N LYS A 298 -5.17 -6.97 24.48
CA LYS A 298 -3.88 -7.60 24.16
C LYS A 298 -3.15 -6.93 23.01
N ALA A 299 -3.83 -6.06 22.25
CA ALA A 299 -3.28 -5.42 21.04
C ALA A 299 -1.93 -4.75 21.32
N GLY A 300 -0.95 -5.00 20.46
CA GLY A 300 0.37 -4.41 20.52
C GLY A 300 0.99 -4.30 19.13
N GLY A 301 2.32 -4.16 19.07
CA GLY A 301 3.03 -4.07 17.80
C GLY A 301 2.55 -2.90 16.95
N THR A 302 2.16 -3.16 15.70
CA THR A 302 1.76 -2.16 14.69
C THR A 302 0.26 -1.88 14.63
N GLU A 303 -0.57 -2.54 15.45
CA GLU A 303 -2.04 -2.54 15.29
C GLU A 303 -2.81 -1.92 16.46
N VAL A 304 -2.12 -1.15 17.32
CA VAL A 304 -2.77 -0.52 18.49
C VAL A 304 -3.80 0.52 18.06
N GLY A 305 -3.52 1.30 17.01
CA GLY A 305 -4.46 2.31 16.51
C GLY A 305 -5.77 1.71 15.98
N GLU A 306 -5.69 0.61 15.22
CA GLU A 306 -6.89 -0.11 14.77
C GLU A 306 -7.66 -0.73 15.95
N ALA A 307 -6.95 -1.26 16.96
CA ALA A 307 -7.59 -1.79 18.17
C ALA A 307 -8.30 -0.70 18.99
N VAL A 308 -7.76 0.53 19.05
CA VAL A 308 -8.45 1.70 19.64
C VAL A 308 -9.77 1.94 18.91
N MET A 309 -9.75 1.98 17.59
CA MET A 309 -10.95 2.24 16.80
C MET A 309 -12.02 1.16 17.03
N LEU A 310 -11.64 -0.12 17.01
CA LEU A 310 -12.57 -1.23 17.30
C LEU A 310 -13.09 -1.22 18.74
N SER A 311 -12.27 -0.80 19.72
CA SER A 311 -12.72 -0.66 21.10
C SER A 311 -13.75 0.45 21.25
N LEU A 312 -13.59 1.59 20.57
CA LEU A 312 -14.62 2.64 20.57
C LEU A 312 -15.94 2.14 19.95
N GLU A 313 -15.87 1.30 18.92
CA GLU A 313 -17.05 0.76 18.23
C GLU A 313 -17.80 -0.31 19.04
N HIS A 314 -17.07 -1.14 19.79
CA HIS A 314 -17.63 -2.38 20.35
C HIS A 314 -17.50 -2.53 21.87
N ALA A 315 -16.53 -1.88 22.50
CA ALA A 315 -16.26 -1.97 23.93
C ALA A 315 -15.53 -0.72 24.46
N PRO A 316 -16.25 0.43 24.59
CA PRO A 316 -15.65 1.70 24.99
C PRO A 316 -14.86 1.62 26.31
N GLU A 317 -15.19 0.68 27.19
CA GLU A 317 -14.45 0.41 28.43
C GLU A 317 -13.01 -0.06 28.23
N LEU A 318 -12.66 -0.58 27.05
CA LEU A 318 -11.29 -0.97 26.69
C LEU A 318 -10.51 0.17 25.99
N ALA A 319 -11.19 1.24 25.58
CA ALA A 319 -10.60 2.25 24.70
C ALA A 319 -9.52 3.10 25.37
N LEU A 320 -9.75 3.64 26.57
CA LEU A 320 -8.75 4.52 27.23
C LEU A 320 -7.40 3.85 27.48
N PRO A 321 -7.33 2.62 28.02
CA PRO A 321 -6.05 1.91 28.15
C PRO A 321 -5.30 1.76 26.82
N LEU A 322 -6.01 1.47 25.72
CA LEU A 322 -5.43 1.33 24.39
C LEU A 322 -5.01 2.67 23.79
N ILE A 323 -5.80 3.73 23.99
CA ILE A 323 -5.47 5.09 23.57
C ILE A 323 -4.15 5.53 24.21
N ARG A 324 -4.05 5.38 25.53
CA ARG A 324 -2.85 5.72 26.30
C ARG A 324 -1.64 4.94 25.81
N LYS A 325 -1.81 3.63 25.61
CA LYS A 325 -0.78 2.74 25.04
C LYS A 325 -0.34 3.19 23.64
N GLY A 326 -1.28 3.58 22.78
CA GLY A 326 -1.02 4.00 21.41
C GLY A 326 -0.31 5.36 21.32
N LEU A 327 -0.71 6.33 22.15
CA LEU A 327 -0.08 7.66 22.19
C LEU A 327 1.39 7.62 22.62
N ILE A 328 1.78 6.64 23.45
CA ILE A 328 3.17 6.49 23.92
C ILE A 328 3.94 5.36 23.22
N ALA A 329 3.34 4.71 22.22
CA ALA A 329 3.96 3.60 21.53
C ALA A 329 5.26 4.04 20.82
N ASP A 330 6.29 3.21 20.83
CA ASP A 330 7.52 3.52 20.08
C ASP A 330 7.31 3.49 18.56
N VAL A 331 6.28 2.76 18.09
CA VAL A 331 5.87 2.69 16.68
C VAL A 331 5.14 3.97 16.28
N PRO A 332 5.70 4.82 15.38
CA PRO A 332 5.10 6.10 15.01
C PRO A 332 3.69 5.98 14.42
N MET A 333 3.44 4.93 13.63
CA MET A 333 2.13 4.71 12.99
C MET A 333 0.98 4.60 14.01
N ASN A 334 1.21 3.95 15.16
CA ASN A 334 0.21 3.87 16.23
C ASN A 334 -0.06 5.25 16.83
N ARG A 335 0.99 6.04 17.08
CA ARG A 335 0.85 7.39 17.65
C ARG A 335 0.07 8.29 16.71
N THR A 336 0.43 8.30 15.42
CA THR A 336 -0.26 9.09 14.39
C THR A 336 -1.74 8.69 14.30
N GLN A 337 -2.04 7.39 14.20
CA GLN A 337 -3.41 6.90 14.07
C GLN A 337 -4.26 7.26 15.30
N VAL A 338 -3.74 7.04 16.52
CA VAL A 338 -4.48 7.38 17.74
C VAL A 338 -4.64 8.89 17.90
N ALA A 339 -3.60 9.68 17.62
CA ALA A 339 -3.69 11.13 17.67
C ALA A 339 -4.72 11.67 16.66
N ALA A 340 -4.77 11.12 15.45
CA ALA A 340 -5.77 11.47 14.44
C ALA A 340 -7.20 11.12 14.90
N ILE A 341 -7.43 9.94 15.48
CA ILE A 341 -8.73 9.55 16.06
C ILE A 341 -9.15 10.58 17.11
N LEU A 342 -8.24 10.94 18.02
CA LEU A 342 -8.52 11.90 19.09
C LEU A 342 -8.81 13.31 18.55
N ALA A 343 -8.04 13.79 17.58
CA ALA A 343 -8.26 15.08 16.93
C ALA A 343 -9.64 15.15 16.26
N LEU A 344 -10.04 14.09 15.55
CA LEU A 344 -11.36 13.99 14.91
C LEU A 344 -12.51 13.96 15.93
N ILE A 345 -12.34 13.27 17.06
CA ILE A 345 -13.35 13.25 18.14
C ILE A 345 -13.50 14.64 18.76
N ASN A 346 -12.39 15.36 18.97
CA ASN A 346 -12.32 16.73 19.51
C ASN A 346 -13.12 17.00 20.81
N ALA A 347 -13.44 15.96 21.58
CA ALA A 347 -14.13 16.08 22.85
C ALA A 347 -13.17 16.47 23.98
N SER A 348 -13.70 17.01 25.07
CA SER A 348 -12.88 17.44 26.22
C SER A 348 -12.05 16.31 26.84
N TRP A 349 -12.53 15.06 26.80
CA TRP A 349 -11.76 13.91 27.26
C TRP A 349 -10.62 13.56 26.29
N SER A 350 -10.84 13.68 24.99
CA SER A 350 -9.84 13.42 23.96
C SER A 350 -8.65 14.37 24.08
N LYS A 351 -8.94 15.68 24.17
CA LYS A 351 -7.93 16.74 24.39
C LYS A 351 -7.09 16.49 25.64
N ARG A 352 -7.72 16.02 26.72
CA ARG A 352 -7.03 15.68 27.97
C ARG A 352 -6.00 14.56 27.76
N GLU A 353 -6.34 13.52 27.00
CA GLU A 353 -5.40 12.41 26.73
C GLU A 353 -4.23 12.87 25.83
N LEU A 354 -4.49 13.72 24.84
CA LEU A 354 -3.43 14.34 24.01
C LEU A 354 -2.50 15.23 24.84
N LEU A 355 -3.05 16.09 25.69
CA LEU A 355 -2.28 16.94 26.60
C LEU A 355 -1.47 16.11 27.60
N ALA A 356 -2.06 15.03 28.15
CA ALA A 356 -1.35 14.13 29.04
C ALA A 356 -0.18 13.41 28.34
N ALA A 357 -0.35 13.01 27.08
CA ALA A 357 0.75 12.44 26.28
C ALA A 357 1.85 13.47 26.00
N LEU A 358 1.49 14.73 25.75
CA LEU A 358 2.44 15.84 25.60
C LEU A 358 3.22 16.10 26.90
N GLU A 359 2.56 16.06 28.06
CA GLU A 359 3.22 16.23 29.36
C GLU A 359 4.10 15.04 29.77
N ALA A 360 3.84 13.85 29.24
CA ALA A 360 4.54 12.62 29.63
C ALA A 360 5.97 12.49 29.07
N SER A 361 6.37 13.34 28.11
CA SER A 361 7.68 13.26 27.47
C SER A 361 8.19 14.63 27.02
N ASP A 362 9.50 14.82 27.10
CA ASP A 362 10.26 15.95 26.51
C ASP A 362 10.84 15.60 25.12
N ASP A 363 10.68 14.35 24.67
CA ASP A 363 11.19 13.87 23.38
C ASP A 363 10.35 14.44 22.21
N GLN A 364 11.04 15.08 21.27
CA GLN A 364 10.43 15.72 20.11
C GLN A 364 9.63 14.75 19.24
N ALA A 365 10.17 13.57 18.98
CA ALA A 365 9.60 12.56 18.08
C ALA A 365 8.44 11.80 18.74
N LYS A 366 8.47 11.60 20.06
CA LYS A 366 7.39 10.96 20.81
C LYS A 366 6.17 11.86 20.97
N THR A 367 6.37 13.18 21.09
CA THR A 367 5.27 14.15 21.25
C THR A 367 4.75 14.74 19.94
N ALA A 368 5.44 14.53 18.82
CA ALA A 368 5.12 15.17 17.53
C ALA A 368 3.67 14.97 17.08
N ASP A 369 3.16 13.73 17.16
CA ASP A 369 1.78 13.40 16.76
C ASP A 369 0.73 14.08 17.66
N ALA A 370 0.96 14.11 18.98
CA ALA A 370 0.06 14.76 19.93
C ALA A 370 0.04 16.28 19.76
N ARG A 371 1.20 16.90 19.51
CA ARG A 371 1.29 18.33 19.19
C ARG A 371 0.52 18.68 17.93
N ALA A 372 0.76 17.94 16.84
CA ALA A 372 0.03 18.15 15.58
C ALA A 372 -1.48 18.02 15.80
N ALA A 373 -1.93 16.98 16.52
CA ALA A 373 -3.35 16.76 16.79
C ALA A 373 -3.99 17.88 17.62
N LEU A 374 -3.28 18.40 18.62
CA LEU A 374 -3.73 19.55 19.42
C LEU A 374 -3.81 20.84 18.61
N MET A 375 -2.93 21.03 17.62
CA MET A 375 -3.01 22.19 16.72
C MET A 375 -4.23 22.11 15.79
N GLU A 376 -4.56 20.92 15.29
CA GLU A 376 -5.71 20.66 14.42
C GLU A 376 -7.08 20.83 15.12
N THR A 377 -7.15 20.82 16.46
CA THR A 377 -8.43 21.03 17.18
C THR A 377 -9.00 22.44 17.01
N GLY A 378 -8.15 23.41 16.65
CA GLY A 378 -8.50 24.84 16.53
C GLY A 378 -8.71 25.56 17.87
N ASP A 379 -8.40 24.92 19.00
CA ASP A 379 -8.60 25.49 20.34
C ASP A 379 -7.40 26.32 20.81
N GLU A 380 -7.63 27.58 21.16
CA GLU A 380 -6.56 28.49 21.61
C GLU A 380 -5.87 28.04 22.91
N GLY A 381 -6.55 27.26 23.77
CA GLY A 381 -5.96 26.67 24.96
C GLY A 381 -4.98 25.56 24.62
N ASP A 382 -5.39 24.64 23.75
CA ASP A 382 -4.57 23.52 23.27
C ASP A 382 -3.32 24.03 22.52
N GLN A 383 -3.49 25.01 21.63
CA GLN A 383 -2.37 25.63 20.90
C GLN A 383 -1.38 26.32 21.83
N ARG A 384 -1.86 27.04 22.85
CA ARG A 384 -0.97 27.65 23.87
C ARG A 384 -0.21 26.60 24.66
N ALA A 385 -0.82 25.46 24.97
CA ALA A 385 -0.13 24.37 25.66
C ALA A 385 0.99 23.76 24.82
N VAL A 386 0.76 23.56 23.51
CA VAL A 386 1.79 23.11 22.56
C VAL A 386 2.95 24.11 22.50
N LEU A 387 2.67 25.40 22.28
CA LEU A 387 3.71 26.44 22.22
C LEU A 387 4.50 26.54 23.53
N ALA A 388 3.84 26.40 24.69
CA ALA A 388 4.50 26.40 25.98
C ALA A 388 5.35 25.15 26.23
N TRP A 389 4.98 24.00 25.65
CA TRP A 389 5.82 22.80 25.66
C TRP A 389 7.05 22.99 24.77
N GLU A 390 6.89 23.51 23.54
CA GLU A 390 7.99 23.74 22.60
C GLU A 390 8.99 24.78 23.11
N ALA A 391 8.52 25.82 23.80
CA ALA A 391 9.39 26.80 24.44
C ALA A 391 10.25 26.19 25.58
N ARG A 392 9.73 25.17 26.28
CA ARG A 392 10.45 24.45 27.33
C ARG A 392 11.37 23.36 26.79
N ASN A 393 11.03 22.80 25.64
CA ASN A 393 11.74 21.73 24.97
C ASN A 393 12.12 22.20 23.56
N PRO A 394 13.10 23.10 23.41
CA PRO A 394 13.48 23.61 22.10
C PRO A 394 14.05 22.47 21.24
N HIS A 395 13.60 22.38 19.99
CA HIS A 395 14.20 21.51 18.98
C HIS A 395 15.23 22.31 18.19
N GLU A 396 16.48 21.86 18.21
CA GLU A 396 17.48 22.36 17.26
C GLU A 396 17.28 21.61 15.95
N ASN A 397 16.70 22.30 14.97
CA ASN A 397 16.57 21.75 13.62
C ASN A 397 17.94 21.26 13.14
N GLU A 398 17.97 20.05 12.61
CA GLU A 398 19.18 19.51 12.01
C GLU A 398 19.71 20.51 10.96
N ILE A 399 21.00 20.85 11.05
CA ILE A 399 21.66 21.62 10.00
C ILE A 399 21.76 20.65 8.83
N GLY A 400 20.84 20.78 7.89
CA GLY A 400 20.78 19.85 6.80
C GLY A 400 22.11 19.82 6.05
N THR A 401 22.54 18.61 5.74
CA THR A 401 23.81 18.39 5.06
C THR A 401 23.66 18.74 3.58
N TYR A 402 24.76 19.05 2.92
CA TYR A 402 24.76 19.32 1.48
C TYR A 402 25.75 18.39 0.81
N LEU A 403 25.40 17.91 -0.37
CA LEU A 403 26.24 17.11 -1.24
C LEU A 403 26.69 18.02 -2.39
N GLU A 404 27.99 18.13 -2.55
CA GLU A 404 28.61 18.81 -3.69
C GLU A 404 28.84 17.76 -4.78
N ILE A 405 28.14 17.88 -5.91
CA ILE A 405 28.32 17.00 -7.08
C ILE A 405 28.65 17.88 -8.29
N GLY A 406 29.90 17.80 -8.76
CA GLY A 406 30.41 18.70 -9.79
C GLY A 406 30.39 20.16 -9.32
N ASP A 407 29.76 21.04 -10.11
CA ASP A 407 29.61 22.47 -9.79
C ASP A 407 28.29 22.80 -9.07
N ARG A 408 27.59 21.80 -8.52
CA ARG A 408 26.27 21.95 -7.88
C ARG A 408 26.30 21.55 -6.41
N ARG A 409 25.64 22.37 -5.60
CA ARG A 409 25.36 22.12 -4.18
C ARG A 409 23.92 21.66 -4.02
N LEU A 410 23.72 20.45 -3.51
CA LEU A 410 22.41 19.82 -3.37
C LEU A 410 22.09 19.62 -1.89
N GLY A 411 20.83 19.81 -1.51
CA GLY A 411 20.37 19.80 -0.12
C GLY A 411 19.54 21.04 0.21
N PRO A 412 19.17 21.24 1.49
CA PRO A 412 19.62 20.48 2.66
C PRO A 412 19.05 19.05 2.75
N PHE A 413 19.88 18.08 3.13
CA PHE A 413 19.48 16.73 3.49
C PHE A 413 19.29 16.61 4.99
N TYR A 414 18.24 15.91 5.38
CA TYR A 414 17.85 15.70 6.76
C TYR A 414 17.77 14.21 7.05
N THR A 415 18.03 13.81 8.29
CA THR A 415 17.70 12.46 8.74
C THR A 415 16.21 12.18 8.58
N PHE A 416 15.85 10.90 8.46
CA PHE A 416 14.43 10.48 8.42
C PHE A 416 13.65 10.96 9.66
N GLY A 417 14.32 11.09 10.81
CA GLY A 417 13.76 11.64 12.03
C GLY A 417 13.34 13.09 11.85
N GLU A 418 14.23 13.96 11.38
CA GLU A 418 13.96 15.37 11.11
C GLU A 418 12.87 15.56 10.04
N LEU A 419 12.93 14.81 8.93
CA LEU A 419 11.86 14.84 7.91
C LEU A 419 10.51 14.46 8.50
N SER A 420 10.49 13.42 9.34
CA SER A 420 9.27 12.95 10.01
C SER A 420 8.72 13.93 11.05
N LEU A 421 9.54 14.84 11.58
CA LEU A 421 9.08 15.94 12.44
C LEU A 421 8.48 17.07 11.60
N ARG A 422 9.15 17.47 10.52
CA ARG A 422 8.71 18.56 9.64
C ARG A 422 7.38 18.28 8.94
N ASP A 423 7.21 17.06 8.46
CA ASP A 423 6.01 16.65 7.71
C ASP A 423 4.91 16.07 8.62
N ARG A 424 5.03 16.26 9.94
CA ARG A 424 4.12 15.61 10.89
C ARG A 424 2.67 16.06 10.75
N ALA A 425 2.45 17.35 10.49
CA ALA A 425 1.10 17.89 10.29
C ALA A 425 0.43 17.24 9.06
N SER A 426 1.10 17.22 7.90
CA SER A 426 0.56 16.62 6.68
C SER A 426 0.24 15.13 6.86
N LYS A 427 1.13 14.37 7.51
CA LYS A 427 0.89 12.95 7.81
C LYS A 427 -0.30 12.73 8.73
N LEU A 428 -0.49 13.60 9.72
CA LEU A 428 -1.64 13.54 10.60
C LEU A 428 -2.92 13.85 9.82
N THR A 429 -2.95 14.92 9.03
CA THR A 429 -4.12 15.27 8.20
C THR A 429 -4.50 14.13 7.25
N TYR A 430 -3.51 13.51 6.60
CA TYR A 430 -3.74 12.34 5.75
C TYR A 430 -4.42 11.19 6.51
N GLU A 431 -3.95 10.88 7.73
CA GLU A 431 -4.56 9.82 8.54
C GLU A 431 -5.94 10.23 9.07
N MET A 432 -6.17 11.52 9.36
CA MET A 432 -7.48 12.06 9.71
C MET A 432 -8.48 11.90 8.56
N ASP A 433 -8.10 12.25 7.33
CA ASP A 433 -8.97 12.11 6.15
C ASP A 433 -9.40 10.66 5.93
N LYS A 434 -8.45 9.72 6.06
CA LYS A 434 -8.71 8.28 5.96
C LYS A 434 -9.68 7.76 7.04
N LEU A 435 -9.61 8.31 8.26
CA LEU A 435 -10.39 7.83 9.41
C LEU A 435 -11.70 8.59 9.61
N HIS A 436 -11.87 9.75 8.97
CA HIS A 436 -12.95 10.70 9.21
C HIS A 436 -14.32 10.03 9.33
N ASP A 437 -14.78 9.34 8.28
CA ASP A 437 -16.13 8.77 8.23
C ASP A 437 -16.38 7.67 9.27
N ARG A 438 -15.32 6.94 9.66
CA ARG A 438 -15.41 5.90 10.68
C ARG A 438 -15.48 6.52 12.07
N VAL A 439 -14.61 7.49 12.37
CA VAL A 439 -14.57 8.17 13.67
C VAL A 439 -15.85 8.97 13.93
N MET A 440 -16.42 9.61 12.90
CA MET A 440 -17.66 10.38 13.05
C MET A 440 -18.84 9.54 13.56
N LYS A 441 -18.82 8.22 13.39
CA LYS A 441 -19.84 7.29 13.92
C LYS A 441 -19.73 7.06 15.43
N VAL A 442 -18.56 7.33 16.02
CA VAL A 442 -18.26 7.10 17.44
C VAL A 442 -17.88 8.38 18.20
N LYS A 443 -17.91 9.54 17.55
CA LYS A 443 -17.44 10.81 18.13
C LYS A 443 -18.09 11.19 19.46
N ASP A 444 -19.34 10.77 19.66
CA ASP A 444 -20.14 11.09 20.85
C ASP A 444 -19.93 10.07 21.99
N ILE A 445 -19.14 9.01 21.76
CA ILE A 445 -18.80 8.01 22.78
C ILE A 445 -17.78 8.61 23.74
N VAL A 446 -18.08 8.50 25.04
CA VAL A 446 -17.17 8.85 26.13
C VAL A 446 -16.72 7.57 26.81
N PRO A 447 -15.48 7.11 26.58
CA PRO A 447 -14.93 5.96 27.28
C PRO A 447 -14.95 6.16 28.81
N PRO A 448 -15.34 5.15 29.59
CA PRO A 448 -15.28 5.25 31.05
C PRO A 448 -13.82 5.23 31.53
N GLU A 449 -13.51 6.11 32.48
CA GLU A 449 -12.18 6.15 33.10
C GLU A 449 -11.90 4.84 33.85
N PRO A 450 -10.78 4.14 33.57
CA PRO A 450 -10.42 2.95 34.32
C PRO A 450 -10.10 3.31 35.78
N PRO A 451 -10.40 2.43 36.74
CA PRO A 451 -10.08 2.67 38.14
C PRO A 451 -8.55 2.77 38.33
N SER A 452 -8.03 4.00 38.47
CA SER A 452 -6.63 4.28 38.74
C SER A 452 -6.47 5.31 39.87
N PRO A 453 -5.64 5.04 40.88
CA PRO A 453 -5.40 5.98 41.99
C PRO A 453 -4.48 7.15 41.60
N ARG A 454 -3.89 7.15 40.40
CA ARG A 454 -2.97 8.21 39.92
C ARG A 454 -3.23 8.57 38.45
N PRO A 455 -2.93 9.81 38.04
CA PRO A 455 -2.88 10.17 36.62
C PRO A 455 -1.95 9.25 35.85
N TRP A 456 -2.39 8.71 34.71
CA TRP A 456 -1.67 7.66 33.98
C TRP A 456 -0.31 8.11 33.42
N TRP A 457 -0.14 9.41 33.20
CA TRP A 457 1.10 9.99 32.70
C TRP A 457 2.21 10.05 33.78
N LYS A 458 1.87 9.92 35.06
CA LYS A 458 2.85 9.95 36.18
C LYS A 458 3.57 8.63 36.45
N PHE A 459 3.26 7.56 35.71
CA PHE A 459 3.92 6.26 35.90
C PHE A 459 5.26 6.14 35.18
N TRP A 460 5.67 7.18 34.45
CA TRP A 460 6.75 7.11 33.46
C TRP A 460 7.96 8.00 33.76
N GLU A 461 8.00 8.67 34.92
CA GLU A 461 9.26 9.18 35.49
C GLU A 461 10.10 7.97 35.96
N LYS A 462 11.01 7.48 35.09
CA LYS A 462 12.08 6.55 35.46
C LYS A 462 13.40 6.98 34.89
#